data_AF-A0AB37TMY2-F1
#
_entry.id   AF-A0AB37TMY2-F1
#
_cell.length_a   1.000
_cell.length_b   1.000
_cell.length_c   1.000
_cell.angle_alpha   90.00
_cell.angle_beta   90.00
_cell.angle_gamma   90.00
#
_symmetry.space_group_name_H-M   'P 1'
#
loop_
_entity.id
_entity.type
_entity.pdbx_description
1 polymer ?
#
loop_
_entity_poly.entity_id
_entity_poly.type
_entity_poly.pdbx_seq_one_letter_code
_entity_poly.pdbx_strand_id
1 'polypeptide(L)'
;MIQITLGRRRSIDPSEDAFARSQIGWTEGLSDQQLHDIARGTWVMPGERVERERFAVVSGDVIIRQAMEIDRIVDTPDGRRAFQGRILGPGHPVYDRYVGRPAPNGAQQNPITYFKSPLDNRKCNCGCGKPIERGDFLPGHDQRAIHERIARVGTVMDFLTWFDQTWKTEEGHQDDAV
;
A
#
# COMPACT_ATOMS: atom_id res chain seq x y z
N MET A 1 -9.10 -3.69 3.60
CA MET A 1 -8.57 -2.37 4.01
C MET A 1 -7.87 -2.48 5.36
N ILE A 2 -6.77 -1.75 5.56
CA ILE A 2 -5.96 -1.78 6.79
C ILE A 2 -6.42 -0.71 7.78
N GLN A 3 -6.49 -1.04 9.08
CA GLN A 3 -6.53 -0.09 10.18
C GLN A 3 -5.21 -0.17 10.96
N ILE A 4 -4.53 0.97 11.06
CA ILE A 4 -3.38 1.18 11.94
C ILE A 4 -3.89 1.79 13.24
N THR A 5 -3.60 1.16 14.38
CA THR A 5 -4.02 1.63 15.70
C THR A 5 -2.80 2.15 16.45
N LEU A 6 -2.79 3.47 16.69
CA LEU A 6 -1.74 4.12 17.47
C LEU A 6 -2.15 4.16 18.94
N GLY A 7 -1.26 3.69 19.81
CA GLY A 7 -1.36 3.88 21.25
C GLY A 7 -1.14 5.34 21.64
N ARG A 8 -1.14 5.61 22.95
CA ARG A 8 -0.81 6.96 23.48
C ARG A 8 0.63 7.33 23.13
N ARG A 9 0.89 8.63 22.98
CA ARG A 9 2.23 9.18 22.77
C ARG A 9 3.24 8.62 23.76
N ARG A 10 4.39 8.18 23.23
CA ARG A 10 5.57 7.77 23.98
C ARG A 10 6.81 8.35 23.32
N SER A 11 7.71 8.93 24.12
CA SER A 11 9.04 9.33 23.65
C SER A 11 9.90 8.09 23.42
N ILE A 12 10.73 8.14 22.39
CA ILE A 12 11.68 7.08 22.04
C ILE A 12 13.03 7.73 21.71
N ASP A 13 14.11 6.97 21.88
CA ASP A 13 15.44 7.39 21.45
C ASP A 13 15.53 7.31 19.92
N PRO A 14 15.77 8.44 19.22
CA PRO A 14 15.93 8.42 17.76
C PRO A 14 17.05 7.49 17.28
N SER A 15 18.09 7.24 18.07
CA SER A 15 19.20 6.37 17.69
C SER A 15 18.81 4.88 17.65
N GLU A 16 17.73 4.50 18.34
CA GLU A 16 17.23 3.13 18.41
C GLU A 16 16.03 2.89 17.47
N ASP A 17 15.53 3.93 16.81
CA ASP A 17 14.38 3.85 15.89
C ASP A 17 14.80 3.80 14.43
N ALA A 18 14.24 2.86 13.67
CA ALA A 18 14.56 2.67 12.25
C ALA A 18 14.30 3.90 11.37
N PHE A 19 13.50 4.86 11.83
CA PHE A 19 13.20 6.11 11.13
C PHE A 19 13.67 7.35 11.90
N ALA A 20 14.55 7.19 12.90
CA ALA A 20 15.07 8.27 13.72
C ALA A 20 13.98 9.16 14.35
N ARG A 21 12.84 8.57 14.71
CA ARG A 21 11.73 9.31 15.33
C ARG A 21 12.01 9.56 16.80
N SER A 22 11.57 10.71 17.30
CA SER A 22 11.62 11.04 18.73
C SER A 22 10.33 10.69 19.49
N GLN A 23 9.28 10.29 18.77
CA GLN A 23 8.01 9.88 19.35
C GLN A 23 7.32 8.79 18.51
N ILE A 24 6.54 7.96 19.21
CA ILE A 24 5.55 7.06 18.62
C ILE A 24 4.20 7.28 19.29
N GLY A 25 3.15 6.73 18.70
CA GLY A 25 1.79 6.85 19.20
C GLY A 25 1.17 8.19 18.87
N TRP A 26 -0.12 8.32 19.16
CA TRP A 26 -0.91 9.48 18.84
C TRP A 26 -1.01 10.45 20.02
N THR A 27 -1.01 11.74 19.70
CA THR A 27 -1.38 12.85 20.59
C THR A 27 -2.16 13.89 19.78
N GLU A 28 -2.94 14.71 20.46
CA GLU A 28 -3.59 15.86 19.85
C GLU A 28 -2.55 16.91 19.39
N GLY A 29 -2.84 17.60 18.29
CA GLY A 29 -2.00 18.66 17.73
C GLY A 29 -0.92 18.23 16.74
N LEU A 30 -0.82 16.93 16.40
CA LEU A 30 0.07 16.47 15.33
C LEU A 30 -0.40 17.00 13.97
N SER A 31 0.54 17.43 13.12
CA SER A 31 0.26 17.68 11.71
C SER A 31 0.00 16.35 10.97
N ASP A 32 -0.65 16.43 9.81
CA ASP A 32 -0.89 15.25 8.98
C ASP A 32 0.42 14.53 8.62
N GLN A 33 1.48 15.29 8.31
CA GLN A 33 2.78 14.70 8.00
C GLN A 33 3.39 14.00 9.21
N GLN A 34 3.34 14.61 10.40
CA GLN A 34 3.86 13.99 11.63
C GLN A 34 3.10 12.70 11.95
N LEU A 35 1.77 12.70 11.80
CA LEU A 35 0.95 11.52 11.99
C LEU A 35 1.28 10.42 10.97
N HIS A 36 1.51 10.80 9.71
CA HIS A 36 1.92 9.87 8.65
C HIS A 36 3.28 9.24 8.95
N ASP A 37 4.26 10.03 9.39
CA ASP A 37 5.59 9.54 9.75
C ASP A 37 5.56 8.60 10.97
N ILE A 38 4.67 8.89 11.94
CA ILE A 38 4.43 7.98 13.08
C ILE A 38 3.75 6.69 12.60
N ALA A 39 2.72 6.80 11.76
CA ALA A 39 1.92 5.68 11.27
C ALA A 39 2.68 4.77 10.30
N ARG A 40 3.62 5.32 9.54
CA ARG A 40 4.56 4.58 8.69
C ARG A 40 5.16 3.42 9.46
N GLY A 41 5.73 3.73 10.64
CA GLY A 41 6.08 2.79 11.71
C GLY A 41 6.94 1.58 11.31
N THR A 42 7.34 0.78 12.31
CA THR A 42 7.90 -0.55 12.07
C THR A 42 6.99 -1.59 12.69
N TRP A 43 6.33 -2.36 11.83
CA TRP A 43 5.25 -3.26 12.23
C TRP A 43 5.59 -4.71 11.88
N VAL A 44 5.10 -5.62 12.72
CA VAL A 44 5.08 -7.05 12.40
C VAL A 44 3.89 -7.29 11.48
N MET A 45 4.16 -7.63 10.22
CA MET A 45 3.14 -7.86 9.19
C MET A 45 3.32 -9.26 8.58
N PRO A 46 2.77 -10.31 9.22
CA PRO A 46 2.99 -11.68 8.75
C PRO A 46 2.24 -11.95 7.44
N GLY A 47 2.91 -12.68 6.54
CA GLY A 47 2.38 -13.11 5.25
C GLY A 47 2.29 -12.00 4.20
N GLU A 48 1.46 -12.25 3.18
CA GLU A 48 1.34 -11.40 1.98
C GLU A 48 0.04 -10.59 1.93
N ARG A 49 -0.80 -10.64 2.98
CA ARG A 49 -2.10 -9.97 2.94
C ARG A 49 -1.91 -8.46 2.78
N VAL A 50 -0.95 -7.91 3.52
CA VAL A 50 -0.66 -6.46 3.52
C VAL A 50 -0.34 -5.94 2.12
N GLU A 51 0.36 -6.72 1.28
CA GLU A 51 0.74 -6.35 -0.09
C GLU A 51 -0.46 -6.18 -1.03
N ARG A 52 -1.63 -6.71 -0.65
CA ARG A 52 -2.84 -6.68 -1.48
C ARG A 52 -3.75 -5.50 -1.15
N GLU A 53 -3.41 -4.75 -0.10
CA GLU A 53 -4.22 -3.69 0.45
C GLU A 53 -3.74 -2.34 -0.11
N ARG A 54 -4.65 -1.58 -0.71
CA ARG A 54 -4.34 -0.29 -1.34
C ARG A 54 -4.41 0.88 -0.37
N PHE A 55 -5.22 0.75 0.68
CA PHE A 55 -5.52 1.85 1.58
C PHE A 55 -5.36 1.43 3.04
N ALA A 56 -4.88 2.36 3.84
CA ALA A 56 -4.87 2.27 5.28
C ALA A 56 -5.55 3.50 5.90
N VAL A 57 -6.15 3.29 7.06
CA VAL A 57 -6.64 4.35 7.92
C VAL A 57 -5.95 4.28 9.27
N VAL A 58 -5.59 5.43 9.82
CA VAL A 58 -4.84 5.55 11.08
C VAL A 58 -5.81 6.00 12.17
N SER A 59 -5.91 5.22 13.24
CA SER A 59 -6.70 5.52 14.41
C SER A 59 -5.83 5.97 15.58
N GLY A 60 -6.32 7.00 16.29
CA GLY A 60 -5.77 7.48 17.55
C GLY A 60 -6.93 7.84 18.46
N ASP A 61 -6.92 7.26 19.66
CA ASP A 61 -8.05 7.35 20.61
C ASP A 61 -9.39 6.91 20.00
N VAL A 62 -9.37 5.76 19.32
CA VAL A 62 -10.55 5.12 18.70
C VAL A 62 -11.21 5.94 17.57
N ILE A 63 -10.65 7.09 17.19
CA ILE A 63 -11.10 7.89 16.06
C ILE A 63 -10.10 7.77 14.92
N ILE A 64 -10.58 7.65 13.68
CA ILE A 64 -9.74 7.71 12.49
C ILE A 64 -9.27 9.15 12.29
N ARG A 65 -7.97 9.35 12.34
CA ARG A 65 -7.30 10.65 12.24
C ARG A 65 -6.76 10.92 10.84
N GLN A 66 -6.44 9.87 10.09
CA GLN A 66 -5.86 9.99 8.76
C GLN A 66 -6.22 8.81 7.87
N ALA A 67 -6.29 9.07 6.57
CA ALA A 67 -6.36 8.06 5.53
C ALA A 67 -5.12 8.17 4.64
N MET A 68 -4.60 7.05 4.15
CA MET A 68 -3.50 7.01 3.20
C MET A 68 -3.70 5.94 2.14
N GLU A 69 -3.14 6.20 0.97
CA GLU A 69 -2.92 5.20 -0.08
C GLU A 69 -1.53 4.61 0.08
N ILE A 70 -1.45 3.29 0.02
CA ILE A 70 -0.23 2.52 0.15
C ILE A 70 0.30 2.31 -1.26
N ASP A 71 1.51 2.82 -1.52
CA ASP A 71 2.21 2.60 -2.77
C ASP A 71 2.99 1.27 -2.71
N ARG A 72 3.61 0.99 -1.57
CA ARG A 72 4.33 -0.28 -1.31
C ARG A 72 4.60 -0.51 0.17
N ILE A 73 4.94 -1.74 0.50
CA ILE A 73 5.51 -2.13 1.80
C ILE A 73 7.03 -2.24 1.64
N VAL A 74 7.77 -1.75 2.63
CA VAL A 74 9.24 -1.83 2.63
C VAL A 74 9.72 -2.53 3.90
N ASP A 75 10.75 -3.37 3.77
CA ASP A 75 11.43 -3.94 4.91
C ASP A 75 12.26 -2.87 5.63
N THR A 76 12.36 -3.00 6.95
CA THR A 76 13.14 -2.11 7.81
C THR A 76 14.33 -2.86 8.42
N PRO A 77 15.42 -2.15 8.79
CA PRO A 77 16.64 -2.80 9.30
C PRO A 77 16.45 -3.71 10.53
N ASP A 78 15.39 -3.49 11.30
CA ASP A 78 14.98 -4.28 12.46
C ASP A 78 14.21 -5.57 12.09
N GLY A 79 14.15 -5.95 10.82
CA GLY A 79 13.45 -7.15 10.33
C GLY A 79 11.92 -7.02 10.33
N ARG A 80 11.41 -5.79 10.45
CA ARG A 80 9.99 -5.45 10.39
C ARG A 80 9.66 -4.82 9.04
N ARG A 81 8.41 -4.36 8.90
CA ARG A 81 7.92 -3.71 7.68
C ARG A 81 7.30 -2.35 7.97
N ALA A 82 7.34 -1.47 6.98
CA ALA A 82 6.77 -0.13 7.03
C ALA A 82 5.92 0.15 5.80
N PHE A 83 4.90 0.99 5.98
CA PHE A 83 4.10 1.49 4.87
C PHE A 83 4.82 2.64 4.16
N GLN A 84 4.88 2.60 2.83
CA GLN A 84 5.22 3.77 2.03
C GLN A 84 4.04 4.13 1.15
N GLY A 85 3.70 5.42 1.15
CA GLY A 85 2.48 5.89 0.53
C GLY A 85 2.26 7.37 0.74
N ARG A 86 1.06 7.83 0.36
CA ARG A 86 0.66 9.24 0.40
C ARG A 86 -0.60 9.46 1.22
N ILE A 87 -0.64 10.61 1.89
CA ILE A 87 -1.79 11.06 2.66
C ILE A 87 -2.94 11.36 1.69
N LEU A 88 -4.14 10.92 2.05
CA LEU A 88 -5.37 11.23 1.33
C LEU A 88 -6.08 12.38 2.06
N GLY A 89 -6.48 13.41 1.33
CA GLY A 89 -7.17 14.59 1.88
C GLY A 89 -8.67 14.63 1.56
N PRO A 90 -9.35 15.72 1.98
CA PRO A 90 -10.76 15.97 1.67
C PRO A 90 -11.09 15.83 0.18
N GLY A 91 -12.24 15.23 -0.12
CA GLY A 91 -12.69 14.93 -1.49
C GLY A 91 -12.24 13.58 -2.02
N HIS A 92 -11.32 12.90 -1.33
CA HIS A 92 -11.02 11.50 -1.63
C HIS A 92 -12.01 10.57 -0.91
N PRO A 93 -12.61 9.57 -1.59
CA PRO A 93 -13.67 8.73 -1.00
C PRO A 93 -13.27 8.06 0.33
N VAL A 94 -12.02 7.62 0.47
CA VAL A 94 -11.53 6.99 1.70
C VAL A 94 -11.44 8.00 2.85
N TYR A 95 -10.99 9.22 2.58
CA TYR A 95 -10.92 10.28 3.59
C TYR A 95 -12.34 10.62 4.07
N ASP A 96 -13.22 10.99 3.15
CA ASP A 96 -14.58 11.46 3.45
C ASP A 96 -15.43 10.38 4.17
N ARG A 97 -15.13 9.11 3.90
CA ARG A 97 -15.81 7.96 4.50
C ARG A 97 -15.37 7.67 5.93
N TYR A 98 -14.10 7.91 6.27
CA TYR A 98 -13.50 7.38 7.50
C TYR A 98 -12.93 8.44 8.44
N VAL A 99 -12.26 9.48 7.95
CA VAL A 99 -11.61 10.47 8.82
C VAL A 99 -12.63 11.20 9.68
N GLY A 100 -12.31 11.37 10.97
CA GLY A 100 -13.20 11.93 11.98
C GLY A 100 -14.25 10.96 12.54
N ARG A 101 -14.30 9.71 12.06
CA ARG A 101 -15.28 8.70 12.50
C ARG A 101 -14.66 7.68 13.45
N PRO A 102 -15.48 6.94 14.22
CA PRO A 102 -14.99 5.81 15.01
C PRO A 102 -14.24 4.79 14.14
N ALA A 103 -13.15 4.26 14.69
CA ALA A 103 -12.36 3.23 14.06
C ALA A 103 -13.21 1.98 13.82
N PRO A 104 -13.24 1.41 12.59
CA PRO A 104 -14.09 0.25 12.27
C PRO A 104 -13.86 -0.96 13.18
N ASN A 105 -12.62 -1.18 13.59
CA ASN A 105 -12.27 -2.26 14.53
C ASN A 105 -12.22 -1.77 15.99
N GLY A 106 -12.55 -0.52 16.30
CA GLY A 106 -12.45 0.04 17.64
C GLY A 106 -11.01 0.08 18.17
N ALA A 107 -10.87 0.00 19.49
CA ALA A 107 -9.57 -0.11 20.16
C ALA A 107 -8.98 -1.51 19.97
N GLN A 108 -7.77 -1.60 19.42
CA GLN A 108 -7.09 -2.86 19.13
C GLN A 108 -5.74 -2.91 19.84
N GLN A 109 -5.39 -4.07 20.41
CA GLN A 109 -4.07 -4.32 20.99
C GLN A 109 -3.01 -4.54 19.89
N ASN A 110 -3.41 -5.24 18.82
CA ASN A 110 -2.57 -5.39 17.64
C ASN A 110 -2.68 -4.13 16.79
N PRO A 111 -1.56 -3.45 16.48
CA PRO A 111 -1.60 -2.16 15.79
C PRO A 111 -2.08 -2.31 14.35
N ILE A 112 -1.82 -3.44 13.69
CA ILE A 112 -2.26 -3.70 12.32
C ILE A 112 -3.43 -4.67 12.32
N THR A 113 -4.60 -4.18 11.88
CA THR A 113 -5.80 -5.00 11.70
C THR A 113 -6.43 -4.74 10.34
N TYR A 114 -7.37 -5.59 9.95
CA TYR A 114 -8.03 -5.50 8.66
C TYR A 114 -9.55 -5.45 8.87
N PHE A 115 -10.24 -4.72 7.99
CA PHE A 115 -11.70 -4.68 7.97
C PHE A 115 -12.22 -4.63 6.53
N LYS A 116 -13.47 -5.06 6.34
CA LYS A 116 -14.15 -4.98 5.04
C LYS A 116 -14.63 -3.56 4.81
N SER A 117 -14.21 -2.96 3.71
CA SER A 117 -14.63 -1.62 3.31
C SER A 117 -15.36 -1.69 1.96
N PRO A 118 -16.47 -0.95 1.76
CA PRO A 118 -17.10 -0.85 0.44
C PRO A 118 -16.21 -0.12 -0.59
N LEU A 119 -15.18 0.59 -0.13
CA LEU A 119 -14.18 1.23 -0.98
C LEU A 119 -13.03 0.27 -1.35
N ASP A 120 -13.05 -0.93 -0.80
CA ASP A 120 -12.15 -2.03 -1.13
C ASP A 120 -12.64 -2.81 -2.36
N ASN A 121 -13.62 -2.27 -3.10
CA ASN A 121 -14.19 -2.81 -4.34
C ASN A 121 -13.18 -2.77 -5.49
N ARG A 122 -12.03 -3.42 -5.30
CA ARG A 122 -11.09 -3.70 -6.38
C ARG A 122 -11.86 -4.43 -7.46
N LYS A 123 -11.72 -3.96 -8.70
CA LYS A 123 -12.29 -4.63 -9.87
C LYS A 123 -11.21 -5.48 -10.50
N CYS A 124 -11.61 -6.59 -11.11
CA CYS A 124 -10.71 -7.46 -11.83
C CYS A 124 -10.00 -6.69 -12.96
N ASN A 125 -8.66 -6.72 -12.97
CA ASN A 125 -7.83 -6.03 -13.96
C ASN A 125 -7.95 -6.58 -15.39
N CYS A 126 -8.68 -7.67 -15.61
CA CYS A 126 -9.00 -8.11 -16.97
C CYS A 126 -9.97 -7.15 -17.69
N GLY A 127 -10.61 -6.22 -16.98
CA GLY A 127 -11.55 -5.25 -17.55
C GLY A 127 -13.03 -5.68 -17.46
N CYS A 128 -13.34 -6.83 -16.85
CA CYS A 128 -14.74 -7.29 -16.72
C CYS A 128 -15.57 -6.52 -15.68
N GLY A 129 -14.94 -5.65 -14.90
CA GLY A 129 -15.62 -4.83 -13.89
C GLY A 129 -16.11 -5.57 -12.64
N LYS A 130 -15.96 -6.90 -12.57
CA LYS A 130 -16.35 -7.72 -11.41
C LYS A 130 -15.44 -7.42 -10.21
N PRO A 131 -15.97 -7.39 -8.98
CA PRO A 131 -15.17 -7.17 -7.79
C PRO A 131 -14.22 -8.35 -7.54
N ILE A 132 -13.07 -8.08 -6.92
CA ILE A 132 -12.08 -9.09 -6.49
C ILE A 132 -11.79 -8.97 -5.01
N GLU A 133 -11.88 -10.08 -4.29
CA GLU A 133 -11.58 -10.14 -2.85
C GLU A 133 -10.08 -10.33 -2.57
N ARG A 134 -9.31 -10.89 -3.52
CA ARG A 134 -7.87 -11.17 -3.39
C ARG A 134 -7.17 -11.17 -4.77
N GLY A 135 -5.89 -10.77 -4.83
CA GLY A 135 -5.07 -10.75 -6.07
C GLY A 135 -5.50 -9.67 -7.07
N ASP A 136 -4.95 -9.59 -8.28
CA ASP A 136 -5.31 -8.54 -9.27
C ASP A 136 -6.38 -9.00 -10.28
N PHE A 137 -6.60 -10.31 -10.35
CA PHE A 137 -7.52 -10.96 -11.26
C PHE A 137 -8.42 -11.96 -10.52
N LEU A 138 -9.63 -12.16 -11.04
CA LEU A 138 -10.40 -13.37 -10.70
C LEU A 138 -9.63 -14.61 -11.21
N PRO A 139 -9.85 -15.80 -10.63
CA PRO A 139 -9.21 -17.03 -11.10
C PRO A 139 -9.32 -17.21 -12.63
N GLY A 140 -8.18 -17.35 -13.31
CA GLY A 140 -8.06 -17.53 -14.78
C GLY A 140 -8.28 -16.26 -15.61
N HIS A 141 -8.62 -15.12 -15.00
CA HIS A 141 -8.83 -13.87 -15.73
C HIS A 141 -7.53 -13.18 -16.13
N ASP A 142 -6.43 -13.47 -15.47
CA ASP A 142 -5.07 -13.05 -15.83
C ASP A 142 -4.66 -13.64 -17.18
N GLN A 143 -4.79 -14.97 -17.34
CA GLN A 143 -4.51 -15.66 -18.59
C GLN A 143 -5.41 -15.19 -19.72
N ARG A 144 -6.71 -15.03 -19.46
CA ARG A 144 -7.62 -14.47 -20.46
C ARG A 144 -7.22 -13.04 -20.87
N ALA A 145 -6.89 -12.20 -19.89
CA ALA A 145 -6.53 -10.80 -20.13
C ALA A 145 -5.27 -10.64 -20.98
N ILE A 146 -4.24 -11.46 -20.76
CA ILE A 146 -3.00 -11.40 -21.53
C ILE A 146 -3.22 -11.92 -22.97
N HIS A 147 -3.92 -13.05 -23.15
CA HIS A 147 -4.19 -13.58 -24.48
C HIS A 147 -5.09 -12.65 -25.31
N GLU A 148 -6.11 -12.02 -24.70
CA GLU A 148 -6.96 -11.02 -25.38
C GLU A 148 -6.14 -9.81 -25.88
N ARG A 149 -5.06 -9.43 -25.18
CA ARG A 149 -4.18 -8.33 -25.59
C ARG A 149 -3.18 -8.77 -26.66
N ILE A 150 -2.59 -9.95 -26.53
CA ILE A 150 -1.73 -10.55 -27.57
C ILE A 150 -2.50 -10.65 -28.89
N ALA A 151 -3.74 -11.12 -28.85
CA ALA A 151 -4.60 -11.23 -30.04
C ALA A 151 -4.89 -9.87 -30.72
N ARG A 152 -4.81 -8.75 -29.99
CA ARG A 152 -4.94 -7.40 -30.57
C ARG A 152 -3.67 -6.92 -31.26
N VAL A 153 -2.51 -7.40 -30.82
CA VAL A 153 -1.23 -7.14 -31.48
C VAL A 153 -1.09 -7.98 -32.75
N GLY A 154 -1.68 -9.19 -32.72
CA GLY A 154 -1.68 -10.13 -33.84
C GLY A 154 -1.39 -11.52 -33.29
N THR A 155 -0.17 -11.99 -33.51
CA THR A 155 0.33 -13.26 -32.98
C THR A 155 1.13 -13.08 -31.69
N VAL A 156 1.42 -14.19 -31.00
CA VAL A 156 2.37 -14.21 -29.89
C VAL A 156 3.75 -13.69 -30.35
N MET A 157 4.18 -14.03 -31.56
CA MET A 157 5.47 -13.58 -32.10
C MET A 157 5.48 -12.06 -32.32
N ASP A 158 4.37 -11.48 -32.78
CA ASP A 158 4.27 -10.03 -32.96
C ASP A 158 4.33 -9.29 -31.63
N PHE A 159 3.66 -9.83 -30.59
CA PHE A 159 3.75 -9.31 -29.24
C PHE A 159 5.18 -9.37 -28.69
N LEU A 160 5.87 -10.50 -28.83
CA LEU A 160 7.26 -10.66 -28.37
C LEU A 160 8.20 -9.70 -29.13
N THR A 161 8.06 -9.62 -30.45
CA THR A 161 8.85 -8.70 -31.29
C THR A 161 8.66 -7.25 -30.84
N TRP A 162 7.42 -6.82 -30.62
CA TRP A 162 7.13 -5.48 -30.08
C TRP A 162 7.72 -5.28 -28.68
N PHE A 163 7.57 -6.25 -27.79
CA PHE A 163 8.06 -6.18 -26.42
C PHE A 163 9.59 -6.03 -26.39
N ASP A 164 10.30 -6.87 -27.13
CA ASP A 164 11.78 -6.86 -27.21
C ASP A 164 12.30 -5.57 -27.85
N GLN A 165 11.59 -5.00 -28.82
CA GLN A 165 11.93 -3.70 -29.40
C GLN A 165 11.70 -2.55 -28.40
N THR A 166 10.65 -2.64 -27.59
CA THR A 166 10.26 -1.58 -26.65
C THR A 166 11.10 -1.60 -25.38
N TRP A 167 11.53 -2.77 -24.92
CA TRP A 167 12.31 -2.98 -23.70
C TRP A 167 13.73 -3.47 -23.96
N LYS A 168 14.41 -2.96 -25.00
CA LYS A 168 15.83 -3.23 -25.18
C LYS A 168 16.58 -2.87 -23.89
N THR A 169 17.05 -3.88 -23.18
CA THR A 169 17.99 -3.70 -22.07
C THR A 169 19.22 -3.03 -22.67
N GLU A 170 19.55 -1.83 -22.20
CA GLU A 170 20.84 -1.21 -22.52
C GLU A 170 21.95 -2.06 -21.88
N GLU A 171 22.35 -3.13 -22.54
CA GLU A 171 23.61 -3.82 -22.26
C GLU A 171 24.63 -3.42 -23.32
N GLY A 172 25.65 -2.67 -22.87
CA GLY A 172 26.98 -2.69 -23.45
C GLY A 172 27.29 -1.65 -24.51
N HIS A 173 27.68 -0.44 -24.08
CA HIS A 173 28.70 0.31 -24.83
C HIS A 173 29.95 0.42 -23.94
N GLN A 174 30.74 -0.65 -23.96
CA GLN A 174 32.13 -0.63 -23.56
C GLN A 174 32.92 -1.05 -24.80
N ASP A 175 33.11 -0.09 -25.70
CA ASP A 175 34.07 -0.22 -26.80
C ASP A 175 35.46 0.05 -26.22
N ASP A 176 36.22 -1.03 -26.06
CA ASP A 176 37.67 -0.98 -26.13
C ASP A 176 38.08 -0.47 -27.52
N ALA A 177 38.74 0.68 -27.60
CA ALA A 177 39.57 1.04 -28.74
C ALA A 177 40.66 2.07 -28.38
N VAL A 178 41.87 1.51 -28.18
CA VAL A 178 43.24 2.06 -28.33
C VAL A 178 43.81 2.92 -27.21
#